data_AF-D7GXR9-F1
#
_entry.id   AF-D7GXR9-F1
#
_cell.length_a   1.000
_cell.length_b   1.000
_cell.length_c   1.000
_cell.angle_alpha   90.00
_cell.angle_beta   90.00
_cell.angle_gamma   90.00
#
_symmetry.space_group_name_H-M   'P 1'
#
loop_
_entity.id
_entity.type
_entity.pdbx_description
1 polymer ?
#
loop_
_entity_poly.entity_id
_entity_poly.type
_entity_poly.pdbx_seq_one_letter_code
_entity_poly.pdbx_strand_id
1 'polypeptide(L)' 'MDFSSENEIDAIASAAVSNLLPAKSRPQYEKTYLQFRQWCSMKKIDQVTENVLLAYLEEKSTTLKPPTLWALYAMLKG' A
#
# COMPACT_ATOMS: atom_id res chain seq x y z
N MET A 1 -39.55 2.51 3.62
CA MET A 1 -38.25 2.11 3.04
C MET A 1 -37.19 2.78 3.89
N ASP A 2 -36.42 1.98 4.60
CA ASP A 2 -35.42 2.43 5.57
C ASP A 2 -34.11 2.72 4.82
N PHE A 3 -33.77 4.00 4.68
CA PHE A 3 -32.55 4.51 4.04
C PHE A 3 -31.36 4.59 5.03
N SER A 4 -31.51 4.03 6.24
CA SER A 4 -30.50 4.17 7.30
C SER A 4 -29.32 3.20 7.14
N SER A 5 -29.49 2.09 6.44
CA SER A 5 -28.48 1.02 6.31
C SER A 5 -27.36 1.33 5.31
N GLU A 6 -27.61 2.13 4.27
CA GLU A 6 -26.58 2.51 3.28
C GLU A 6 -25.48 3.39 3.91
N ASN A 7 -25.86 4.31 4.79
CA ASN A 7 -24.90 5.20 5.46
C ASN A 7 -24.05 4.50 6.52
N GLU A 8 -24.57 3.43 7.14
CA GLU A 8 -23.88 2.71 8.21
C GLU A 8 -22.71 1.87 7.65
N ILE A 9 -22.92 1.22 6.49
CA ILE A 9 -21.87 0.46 5.81
C ILE A 9 -20.75 1.39 5.32
N ASP A 10 -21.09 2.55 4.76
CA ASP A 10 -20.10 3.54 4.31
C ASP A 10 -19.31 4.14 5.48
N ALA A 11 -19.97 4.39 6.62
CA ALA A 11 -19.31 4.84 7.83
C ALA A 11 -18.36 3.77 8.41
N ILE A 12 -18.78 2.50 8.41
CA ILE A 12 -17.94 1.35 8.81
C ILE A 12 -16.76 1.20 7.85
N ALA A 13 -16.97 1.33 6.55
CA ALA A 13 -15.91 1.26 5.54
C ALA A 13 -14.89 2.39 5.72
N SER A 14 -15.34 3.64 5.91
CA SER A 14 -14.46 4.80 6.17
C SER A 14 -13.67 4.65 7.48
N ALA A 15 -14.32 4.18 8.55
CA ALA A 15 -13.67 3.92 9.83
C ALA A 15 -12.70 2.74 9.73
N ALA A 16 -13.03 1.70 8.94
CA ALA A 16 -12.15 0.58 8.66
C ALA A 16 -10.95 1.03 7.82
N VAL A 17 -11.11 1.89 6.80
CA VAL A 17 -10.01 2.48 6.01
C VAL A 17 -9.06 3.30 6.90
N SER A 18 -9.61 4.08 7.81
CA SER A 18 -8.82 4.88 8.76
C SER A 18 -8.08 4.02 9.79
N ASN A 19 -8.61 2.84 10.13
CA ASN A 19 -8.00 1.87 11.06
C ASN A 19 -7.27 0.70 10.35
N LEU A 20 -7.30 0.64 9.02
CA LEU A 20 -6.77 -0.46 8.19
C LEU A 20 -5.25 -0.56 8.30
N LEU A 21 -4.61 0.55 8.60
CA LEU A 21 -3.23 0.59 9.08
C LEU A 21 -3.26 0.51 10.61
N PRO A 22 -3.03 -0.67 11.21
CA PRO A 22 -2.90 -0.74 12.65
C PRO A 22 -1.85 0.29 13.09
N ALA A 23 -2.17 1.14 14.07
CA ALA A 23 -1.28 2.24 14.49
C ALA A 23 0.15 1.76 14.81
N LYS A 24 0.31 0.49 15.19
CA LYS A 24 1.61 -0.17 15.41
C LYS A 24 2.43 -0.40 14.14
N SER A 25 1.81 -0.59 12.98
CA SER A 25 2.50 -0.86 11.71
C SER A 25 2.63 0.37 10.82
N ARG A 26 1.94 1.48 11.11
CA ARG A 26 2.04 2.76 10.38
C ARG A 26 3.49 3.17 10.07
N PRO A 27 4.45 3.13 11.02
CA PRO A 27 5.85 3.47 10.72
C PRO A 27 6.48 2.55 9.66
N GLN A 28 6.08 1.28 9.63
CA GLN A 28 6.57 0.32 8.63
C GLN A 28 5.99 0.62 7.25
N TYR A 29 4.72 1.00 7.16
CA TYR A 29 4.10 1.42 5.90
C TYR A 29 4.76 2.69 5.35
N GLU A 30 4.91 3.72 6.19
CA GLU A 30 5.58 4.96 5.81
C GLU A 30 7.03 4.71 5.36
N LYS A 31 7.77 3.87 6.09
CA LYS A 31 9.13 3.47 5.71
C LYS A 31 9.16 2.76 4.36
N THR A 32 8.28 1.78 4.15
CA THR A 32 8.15 1.05 2.88
C THR A 32 7.84 2.01 1.73
N TYR A 33 6.89 2.92 1.94
CA TYR A 33 6.50 3.92 0.94
C TYR A 33 7.66 4.87 0.62
N LEU A 34 8.36 5.38 1.63
CA LEU A 34 9.53 6.24 1.44
C LEU A 34 10.64 5.53 0.65
N GLN A 35 10.90 4.26 0.96
CA GLN A 35 11.88 3.45 0.21
C GLN A 35 11.48 3.28 -1.27
N PHE A 36 10.19 3.06 -1.54
CA PHE A 36 9.67 3.00 -2.90
C PHE A 36 9.80 4.35 -3.61
N ARG A 37 9.41 5.46 -2.98
CA ARG A 37 9.54 6.80 -3.55
C ARG A 37 10.98 7.19 -3.83
N GLN A 38 11.92 6.85 -2.93
CA GLN A 38 13.35 7.04 -3.17
C GLN A 38 13.83 6.26 -4.39
N TRP A 39 13.41 5.01 -4.52
CA TRP A 39 13.73 4.19 -5.68
C TRP A 39 13.15 4.79 -6.98
N CYS A 40 11.91 5.28 -6.97
CA CYS A 40 11.33 6.00 -8.11
C CYS A 40 12.16 7.23 -8.49
N SER A 41 12.56 8.04 -7.51
CA SER A 41 13.41 9.22 -7.74
C SER A 41 14.78 8.84 -8.32
N MET A 42 15.42 7.78 -7.81
CA MET A 42 16.70 7.28 -8.33
C MET A 42 16.58 6.81 -9.79
N LYS A 43 15.44 6.21 -10.15
CA LYS A 43 15.15 5.72 -11.50
C LYS A 43 14.56 6.80 -12.42
N LYS A 44 14.37 8.03 -11.93
CA LYS A 44 13.73 9.15 -12.65
C LYS A 44 12.32 8.81 -13.15
N ILE A 45 11.54 8.16 -12.30
CA ILE A 45 10.15 7.78 -12.59
C ILE A 45 9.22 8.86 -12.05
N ASP A 46 8.55 9.56 -12.96
CA ASP A 46 7.64 10.65 -12.62
C ASP A 46 6.21 10.17 -12.32
N GLN A 47 5.78 9.08 -12.96
CA GLN A 47 4.45 8.50 -12.78
C GLN A 47 4.53 7.08 -12.24
N VAL A 48 3.87 6.85 -11.11
CA VAL A 48 3.72 5.52 -10.53
C VAL A 48 2.57 4.81 -11.25
N THR A 49 2.88 3.72 -11.94
CA THR A 49 1.91 2.82 -12.58
C THR A 49 2.05 1.41 -12.00
N GLU A 50 1.13 0.51 -12.32
CA GLU A 50 1.25 -0.89 -11.90
C GLU A 50 2.54 -1.53 -12.43
N ASN A 51 2.98 -1.18 -13.65
CA ASN A 51 4.26 -1.65 -14.20
C ASN A 51 5.47 -1.19 -13.37
N VAL A 52 5.41 0.03 -12.81
CA VAL A 52 6.45 0.55 -11.92
C VAL A 52 6.49 -0.22 -10.61
N LEU A 53 5.32 -0.57 -10.04
CA LEU A 53 5.26 -1.44 -8.87
C LEU A 53 5.84 -2.83 -9.16
N LEU A 54 5.46 -3.44 -10.28
CA LEU A 54 5.96 -4.75 -10.67
C LEU A 54 7.48 -4.75 -10.85
N ALA A 55 8.03 -3.71 -11.50
CA ALA A 55 9.48 -3.55 -11.65
C ALA A 55 10.19 -3.42 -10.30
N TYR A 56 9.61 -2.66 -9.36
CA TYR A 56 10.15 -2.55 -8.01
C TYR A 56 10.12 -3.89 -7.27
N LEU A 57 9.01 -4.63 -7.35
CA LEU A 57 8.89 -5.95 -6.73
C LEU A 57 9.87 -6.95 -7.32
N GLU A 58 10.11 -6.91 -8.62
CA GLU A 58 11.08 -7.77 -9.29
C GLU A 58 12.51 -7.47 -8.81
N GLU A 59 12.89 -6.20 -8.67
CA GLU A 59 14.19 -5.87 -8.07
C GLU A 59 14.30 -6.36 -6.62
N LYS A 60 13.20 -6.30 -5.86
CA LYS A 60 13.17 -6.79 -4.47
C LYS A 60 13.11 -8.31 -4.37
N SER A 61 12.64 -9.02 -5.38
CA SER A 61 12.50 -10.48 -5.35
C SER A 61 13.85 -11.20 -5.22
N THR A 62 14.91 -10.54 -5.68
CA THR A 62 16.30 -11.00 -5.54
C THR A 62 16.79 -11.04 -4.08
N THR A 63 16.11 -10.33 -3.17
CA THR A 63 16.53 -10.18 -1.76
C THR A 63 15.46 -10.57 -0.74
N LEU A 64 14.18 -10.52 -1.13
CA LEU A 64 13.04 -10.76 -0.24
C LEU A 64 12.32 -12.07 -0.59
N LYS A 65 11.79 -12.73 0.43
CA LYS A 65 10.97 -13.94 0.25
C LYS A 65 9.60 -13.59 -0.35
N PRO A 66 8.97 -14.50 -1.12
CA PRO A 66 7.67 -14.25 -1.76
C PRO A 66 6.56 -13.73 -0.83
N PRO A 67 6.36 -14.25 0.39
CA PRO A 67 5.31 -13.71 1.29
C PRO A 67 5.56 -12.24 1.69
N THR A 68 6.83 -11.86 1.83
CA THR A 68 7.23 -10.49 2.15
C THR A 68 7.03 -9.56 0.95
N LEU A 69 7.27 -10.04 -0.27
CA LEU A 69 6.98 -9.29 -1.50
C LEU A 69 5.49 -9.02 -1.67
N TRP A 70 4.64 -10.01 -1.42
CA TRP A 70 3.20 -9.83 -1.49
C TRP A 70 2.69 -8.85 -0.42
N ALA A 71 3.25 -8.91 0.78
CA ALA A 71 2.97 -7.90 1.80
C ALA A 71 3.41 -6.51 1.32
N LEU A 72 4.61 -6.38 0.74
CA LEU A 72 5.13 -5.13 0.18
C LEU A 72 4.21 -4.56 -0.92
N TYR A 73 3.74 -5.41 -1.83
CA TYR A 73 2.79 -5.03 -2.87
C TYR A 73 1.46 -4.54 -2.28
N ALA A 74 0.90 -5.29 -1.32
CA ALA A 74 -0.34 -4.90 -0.65
C ALA A 74 -0.18 -3.55 0.08
N MET A 75 0.99 -3.31 0.69
CA MET A 75 1.29 -2.05 1.37
C MET A 75 1.40 -0.85 0.41
N LEU A 76 1.89 -1.06 -0.81
CA LEU A 76 2.07 0.01 -1.80
C LEU A 76 0.82 0.27 -2.65
N LYS A 77 -0.07 -0.72 -2.75
CA LYS A 77 -1.35 -0.62 -3.46
C LYS A 77 -2.47 -0.04 -2.59
N GLY A 78 -2.35 -0.22 -1.27
CA GLY A 78 -3.33 0.22 -0.26
C GLY A 78 -3.36 1.71 0.01
#